data_AF-A0A352Y436-F1
#
_entry.id   AF-A0A352Y436-F1
#
_cell.length_a   1.000
_cell.length_b   1.000
_cell.length_c   1.000
_cell.angle_alpha   90.00
_cell.angle_beta   90.00
_cell.angle_gamma   90.00
#
_symmetry.space_group_name_H-M   'P 1'
#
loop_
_entity.id
_entity.type
_entity.pdbx_description
1 polymer ?
#
loop_
_entity_poly.entity_id
_entity_poly.type
_entity_poly.pdbx_seq_one_letter_code
_entity_poly.pdbx_strand_id
1 'polypeptide(L)'
;MLVFCVQEEILMPLTALGLLLLAAVLHAIWNLLVKNARQKQVFTWWALAVGAVFFAPLLLLTRVFPIQVWPLVICSGLVEAVYYITLTRAYEHGDFSLVYPMARGTAPAFLVLWAVLFLGERPRPAGFAGLTLLVLGLV
;
A
#
# COMPACT_ATOMS: atom_id res chain seq x y z
N MET A 1 24.14 11.14 22.67
CA MET A 1 22.75 10.72 22.36
C MET A 1 22.33 11.03 20.92
N LEU A 2 22.75 12.16 20.32
CA LEU A 2 22.46 12.48 18.90
C LEU A 2 23.27 11.67 17.87
N VAL A 3 24.39 11.05 18.25
CA VAL A 3 25.22 10.24 17.33
C VAL A 3 24.63 8.84 17.08
N PHE A 4 23.96 8.24 18.08
CA PHE A 4 23.27 6.95 17.92
C PHE A 4 21.98 7.03 17.09
N CYS A 5 21.35 8.20 17.00
CA CYS A 5 20.12 8.39 16.21
C CYS A 5 20.37 8.45 14.69
N VAL A 6 21.60 8.73 14.26
CA VAL A 6 21.96 8.83 12.83
C VAL A 6 22.60 7.53 12.32
N GLN A 7 23.19 6.71 13.21
CA GLN A 7 23.91 5.50 12.81
C GLN A 7 22.98 4.34 12.38
N GLU A 8 21.76 4.28 12.91
CA GLU A 8 20.74 3.27 12.52
C GLU A 8 20.10 3.54 11.15
N GLU A 9 20.29 4.73 10.57
CA GLU A 9 19.65 5.14 9.30
C GLU A 9 20.38 4.63 8.04
N ILE A 10 21.55 3.97 8.15
CA ILE A 10 22.40 3.67 6.98
C ILE A 10 22.44 2.17 6.63
N LEU A 11 22.09 1.27 7.54
CA LEU A 11 22.06 -0.17 7.25
C LEU A 11 20.66 -0.72 7.51
N MET A 12 19.82 -0.82 6.47
CA MET A 12 18.62 -1.65 6.60
C MET A 12 19.07 -3.04 7.00
N PRO A 13 18.62 -3.58 8.15
CA PRO A 13 19.04 -4.91 8.56
C PRO A 13 18.62 -5.89 7.46
N LEU A 14 19.47 -6.87 7.17
CA LEU A 14 19.23 -7.82 6.08
C LEU A 14 17.86 -8.51 6.21
N THR A 15 17.39 -8.66 7.45
CA THR A 15 16.04 -9.13 7.79
C THR A 15 14.94 -8.20 7.27
N ALA A 16 15.04 -6.89 7.47
CA ALA A 16 14.07 -5.92 6.95
C ALA A 16 14.07 -5.90 5.42
N LEU A 17 15.24 -5.95 4.78
CA LEU A 17 15.33 -6.06 3.32
C LEU A 17 14.68 -7.36 2.82
N GLY A 18 14.95 -8.48 3.49
CA GLY A 18 14.32 -9.77 3.17
C GLY A 18 12.80 -9.75 3.30
N LEU A 19 12.27 -9.15 4.38
CA LEU A 19 10.82 -8.97 4.58
C LEU A 19 10.21 -8.06 3.52
N LEU A 20 10.90 -6.97 3.14
CA LEU A 20 10.44 -6.05 2.10
C LEU A 20 10.33 -6.76 0.74
N LEU A 21 11.35 -7.52 0.34
CA LEU A 21 11.34 -8.27 -0.91
C LEU A 21 10.25 -9.36 -0.91
N LEU A 22 10.10 -10.07 0.22
CA LEU A 22 9.03 -11.05 0.38
C LEU A 22 7.65 -10.40 0.26
N ALA A 23 7.43 -9.26 0.92
CA ALA A 23 6.18 -8.51 0.81
C ALA A 23 5.91 -8.07 -0.63
N ALA A 24 6.93 -7.57 -1.35
CA ALA A 24 6.80 -7.20 -2.75
C ALA A 24 6.40 -8.38 -3.64
N VAL A 25 7.01 -9.55 -3.45
CA VAL A 25 6.67 -10.79 -4.19
C VAL A 25 5.25 -11.24 -3.88
N LEU A 26 4.88 -11.34 -2.59
CA LEU A 26 3.52 -11.72 -2.17
C LEU A 26 2.47 -10.76 -2.74
N HIS A 27 2.77 -9.47 -2.75
CA HIS A 27 1.90 -8.45 -3.29
C HIS A 27 1.74 -8.59 -4.81
N ALA A 28 2.83 -8.79 -5.54
CA ALA A 28 2.78 -9.04 -6.98
C ALA A 28 1.97 -10.31 -7.31
N ILE A 29 2.19 -11.41 -6.58
CA ILE A 29 1.45 -12.67 -6.72
C ILE A 29 -0.03 -12.44 -6.48
N TRP A 30 -0.40 -11.80 -5.38
CA TRP A 30 -1.80 -11.50 -5.06
C TRP A 30 -2.48 -10.69 -6.19
N ASN A 31 -1.82 -9.64 -6.70
CA ASN A 31 -2.39 -8.82 -7.78
C ASN A 31 -2.51 -9.63 -9.09
N LEU A 32 -1.56 -10.52 -9.37
CA LEU A 32 -1.64 -11.43 -10.51
C LEU A 32 -2.80 -12.42 -10.38
N LEU A 33 -3.05 -12.96 -9.18
CA LEU A 33 -4.21 -13.81 -8.91
C LEU A 33 -5.53 -13.06 -9.15
N VAL A 34 -5.64 -11.80 -8.68
CA VAL A 34 -6.82 -10.96 -8.96
C VAL A 34 -7.00 -10.73 -10.46
N LYS A 35 -5.92 -10.44 -11.21
CA LYS A 35 -5.97 -10.27 -12.67
C LYS A 35 -6.40 -11.55 -13.40
N ASN A 36 -5.94 -12.71 -12.95
CA ASN A 36 -6.25 -14.00 -13.57
C ASN A 36 -7.61 -14.57 -13.15
N ALA A 37 -8.28 -13.97 -12.15
CA ALA A 37 -9.60 -14.39 -11.75
C ALA A 37 -10.63 -14.16 -12.87
N ARG A 38 -11.52 -15.14 -13.07
CA ARG A 38 -12.62 -15.07 -14.03
C ARG A 38 -13.60 -13.94 -13.69
N GLN A 39 -13.93 -13.81 -12.40
CA GLN A 39 -14.72 -12.71 -11.86
C GLN A 39 -13.87 -11.96 -10.81
N LYS A 40 -13.13 -10.95 -11.25
CA LYS A 40 -12.09 -10.28 -10.44
C LYS A 40 -12.68 -9.60 -9.21
N GLN A 41 -13.79 -8.89 -9.40
CA GLN A 41 -14.48 -8.20 -8.32
C GLN A 41 -14.96 -9.21 -7.25
N VAL A 42 -15.66 -10.28 -7.65
CA VAL A 42 -16.16 -11.30 -6.72
C VAL A 42 -15.03 -12.00 -5.97
N PHE A 43 -13.94 -12.35 -6.67
CA PHE A 43 -12.74 -12.91 -6.06
C PHE A 43 -12.15 -11.99 -5.00
N THR A 44 -11.95 -10.71 -5.32
CA THR A 44 -11.40 -9.71 -4.39
C THR A 44 -12.30 -9.53 -3.17
N TRP A 45 -13.62 -9.39 -3.35
CA TRP A 45 -14.56 -9.23 -2.23
C TRP A 45 -14.55 -10.43 -1.28
N TRP A 46 -14.57 -11.66 -1.81
CA TRP A 46 -14.50 -12.85 -0.97
C TRP A 46 -13.19 -12.96 -0.21
N ALA A 47 -12.07 -12.68 -0.88
CA ALA A 47 -10.78 -12.79 -0.22
C ALA A 47 -10.58 -11.71 0.85
N LEU A 48 -11.12 -10.50 0.67
CA LEU A 48 -11.20 -9.48 1.72
C LEU A 48 -12.12 -9.90 2.88
N ALA A 49 -13.28 -10.49 2.59
CA ALA A 49 -14.21 -10.98 3.61
C ALA A 49 -13.60 -12.11 4.46
N VAL A 50 -12.96 -13.09 3.81
CA VAL A 50 -12.23 -14.17 4.48
C VAL A 50 -11.09 -13.60 5.31
N GLY A 51 -10.31 -12.65 4.78
CA GLY A 51 -9.27 -11.95 5.53
C GLY A 51 -9.83 -11.24 6.76
N ALA A 52 -10.93 -10.50 6.62
CA ALA A 52 -11.57 -9.81 7.73
C ALA A 52 -12.03 -10.79 8.83
N VAL A 53 -12.64 -11.92 8.48
CA VAL A 53 -13.04 -12.95 9.44
C VAL A 53 -11.82 -13.61 10.09
N PHE A 54 -10.78 -13.92 9.32
CA PHE A 54 -9.57 -14.56 9.81
C PHE A 54 -8.81 -13.66 10.81
N PHE A 55 -8.77 -12.34 10.56
CA PHE A 55 -8.11 -11.37 11.43
C PHE A 55 -9.01 -10.78 12.52
N ALA A 56 -10.33 -10.98 12.47
CA ALA A 56 -11.26 -10.47 13.49
C ALA A 56 -10.91 -10.87 14.93
N PRO A 57 -10.42 -12.10 15.25
CA PRO A 57 -10.03 -12.47 16.60
C PRO A 57 -8.91 -11.60 17.19
N LEU A 58 -8.07 -10.97 16.36
CA LEU A 58 -7.02 -10.07 16.87
C LEU A 58 -7.61 -8.84 17.56
N LEU A 59 -8.85 -8.44 17.22
CA LEU A 59 -9.55 -7.34 17.89
C LEU A 59 -9.84 -7.66 19.37
N LEU A 60 -9.94 -8.95 19.72
CA LEU A 60 -10.16 -9.40 21.11
C LEU A 60 -8.88 -9.33 21.95
N LEU A 61 -7.71 -9.32 21.32
CA LEU A 61 -6.41 -9.19 21.99
C LEU A 61 -6.09 -7.72 22.31
N THR A 62 -6.81 -6.77 21.69
CA THR A 62 -6.58 -5.33 21.82
C THR A 62 -7.58 -4.66 22.77
N ARG A 63 -7.17 -3.58 23.45
CA ARG A 63 -8.04 -2.78 24.32
C ARG A 63 -9.21 -2.15 23.54
N VAL A 64 -10.26 -1.74 24.27
CA VAL A 64 -11.40 -0.98 23.74
C VAL A 64 -10.91 0.23 22.94
N PHE A 65 -11.30 0.30 21.66
CA PHE A 65 -10.95 1.41 20.78
C PHE A 65 -11.76 2.67 21.14
N PRO A 66 -11.14 3.86 21.15
CA PRO A 66 -11.86 5.12 21.32
C PRO A 66 -12.92 5.29 20.23
N ILE A 67 -14.08 5.84 20.58
CA ILE A 67 -15.20 6.03 19.62
C ILE A 67 -14.79 6.91 18.42
N GLN A 68 -13.80 7.78 18.61
CA GLN A 68 -13.26 8.71 17.62
C GLN A 68 -12.52 8.01 16.46
N VAL A 69 -12.12 6.73 16.63
CA VAL A 69 -11.40 5.97 15.59
C VAL A 69 -12.34 5.44 14.51
N TRP A 70 -13.59 5.13 14.85
CA TRP A 70 -14.53 4.49 13.92
C TRP A 70 -14.84 5.31 12.67
N PRO A 71 -15.03 6.64 12.73
CA PRO A 71 -15.18 7.44 11.51
C PRO A 71 -13.97 7.32 10.55
N LEU A 72 -12.75 7.26 11.09
CA LEU A 72 -11.53 7.08 10.29
C LEU A 72 -11.46 5.68 9.68
N VAL A 73 -11.83 4.64 10.44
CA VAL A 73 -11.88 3.26 9.96
C VAL A 73 -12.90 3.12 8.83
N ILE A 74 -14.10 3.69 8.99
CA ILE A 74 -15.15 3.65 7.96
C ILE A 74 -14.69 4.42 6.72
N CYS A 75 -14.14 5.63 6.89
CA CYS A 75 -13.63 6.43 5.78
C CYS A 75 -12.54 5.68 5.01
N SER A 76 -11.54 5.14 5.71
CA SER A 76 -10.47 4.33 5.12
C SER A 76 -11.03 3.11 4.38
N GLY A 77 -11.98 2.39 4.97
CA GLY A 77 -12.61 1.23 4.35
C GLY A 77 -13.39 1.57 3.08
N LEU A 78 -14.08 2.72 3.06
CA LEU A 78 -14.79 3.20 1.88
C LEU A 78 -13.82 3.60 0.75
N VAL A 79 -12.75 4.32 1.07
CA VAL A 79 -11.72 4.68 0.09
C VAL A 79 -11.05 3.44 -0.48
N GLU A 80 -10.71 2.48 0.38
CA GLU A 80 -10.12 1.20 -0.03
C GLU A 80 -11.08 0.37 -0.90
N ALA A 81 -12.38 0.37 -0.59
CA ALA A 81 -13.38 -0.29 -1.42
C ALA A 81 -13.48 0.35 -2.82
N VAL A 82 -13.50 1.68 -2.91
CA VAL A 82 -13.46 2.40 -4.20
C VAL A 82 -12.17 2.06 -4.95
N TYR A 83 -11.04 2.01 -4.25
CA TYR A 83 -9.77 1.59 -4.84
C TYR A 83 -9.86 0.17 -5.44
N TYR A 84 -10.35 -0.84 -4.71
CA TYR A 84 -10.46 -2.19 -5.28
C TYR A 84 -11.47 -2.30 -6.43
N ILE A 85 -12.59 -1.56 -6.40
CA ILE A 85 -13.54 -1.51 -7.51
C ILE A 85 -12.88 -0.94 -8.77
N THR A 86 -12.17 0.18 -8.65
CA THR A 86 -11.46 0.79 -9.79
C THR A 86 -10.31 -0.08 -10.29
N LEU A 87 -9.54 -0.68 -9.36
CA LEU A 87 -8.43 -1.58 -9.67
C LEU A 87 -8.89 -2.81 -10.44
N THR A 88 -9.93 -3.49 -9.96
CA THR A 88 -10.45 -4.69 -10.62
C THR A 88 -10.96 -4.38 -12.01
N ARG A 89 -11.67 -3.26 -12.21
CA ARG A 89 -12.07 -2.77 -13.54
C ARG A 89 -10.88 -2.47 -14.45
N ALA A 90 -9.82 -1.86 -13.92
CA ALA A 90 -8.59 -1.59 -14.68
C ALA A 90 -7.91 -2.90 -15.12
N TYR A 91 -7.87 -3.90 -14.23
CA TYR A 91 -7.39 -5.25 -14.57
C TYR A 91 -8.32 -6.00 -15.53
N GLU A 92 -9.59 -5.67 -15.66
CA GLU A 92 -10.45 -6.27 -16.69
C GLU A 92 -10.07 -5.80 -18.09
N HIS A 93 -9.73 -4.52 -18.25
CA HIS A 93 -9.60 -3.88 -19.55
C HIS A 93 -8.15 -3.63 -19.99
N GLY A 94 -7.18 -3.60 -19.07
CA GLY A 94 -5.78 -3.28 -19.36
C GLY A 94 -4.82 -4.43 -19.08
N ASP A 95 -3.65 -4.40 -19.73
CA ASP A 95 -2.58 -5.36 -19.50
C ASP A 95 -1.98 -5.22 -18.11
N PHE A 96 -1.68 -6.36 -17.47
CA PHE A 96 -1.13 -6.37 -16.11
C PHE A 96 0.19 -5.60 -16.02
N SER A 97 1.08 -5.78 -17.01
CA SER A 97 2.39 -5.14 -17.07
C SER A 97 2.33 -3.62 -17.18
N LEU A 98 1.18 -3.04 -17.55
CA LEU A 98 0.97 -1.60 -17.59
C LEU A 98 0.16 -1.11 -16.39
N VAL A 99 -0.98 -1.76 -16.11
CA VAL A 99 -1.90 -1.33 -15.06
C VAL A 99 -1.28 -1.49 -13.67
N TYR A 100 -0.52 -2.57 -13.43
CA TYR A 100 0.07 -2.83 -12.12
C TYR A 100 1.15 -1.79 -11.74
N PRO A 101 2.16 -1.48 -12.59
CA PRO A 101 3.10 -0.40 -12.30
C PRO A 101 2.41 0.95 -12.14
N MET A 102 1.45 1.30 -13.02
CA MET A 102 0.73 2.56 -12.93
C MET A 102 -0.04 2.69 -11.60
N ALA A 103 -0.81 1.68 -11.21
CA ALA A 103 -1.58 1.71 -9.97
C ALA A 103 -0.67 1.75 -8.72
N ARG A 104 0.47 1.07 -8.75
CA ARG A 104 1.35 0.93 -7.57
C ARG A 104 2.44 1.99 -7.48
N GLY A 105 2.94 2.52 -8.59
CA GLY A 105 3.94 3.58 -8.59
C GLY A 105 3.33 4.97 -8.40
N THR A 106 2.09 5.20 -8.84
CA THR A 106 1.44 6.50 -8.58
C THR A 106 1.15 6.71 -7.09
N ALA A 107 0.84 5.65 -6.34
CA ALA A 107 0.51 5.74 -4.91
C ALA A 107 1.64 6.40 -4.05
N PRO A 108 2.92 5.98 -4.12
CA PRO A 108 4.02 6.69 -3.47
C PRO A 108 4.18 8.14 -3.90
N ALA A 109 3.97 8.45 -5.19
CA ALA A 109 4.08 9.82 -5.69
C ALA A 109 3.00 10.73 -5.09
N PHE A 110 1.75 10.26 -5.06
CA PHE A 110 0.66 10.94 -4.39
C PHE A 110 0.88 11.06 -2.89
N LEU A 111 1.45 10.04 -2.24
CA LEU A 111 1.76 10.07 -0.82
C LEU A 111 2.75 11.19 -0.48
N VAL A 112 3.84 11.33 -1.24
CA VAL A 112 4.81 12.42 -1.03
C VAL A 112 4.15 13.78 -1.23
N LEU A 113 3.32 13.93 -2.27
CA LEU A 113 2.57 15.17 -2.50
C LEU A 113 1.65 15.49 -1.31
N TRP A 114 0.94 14.49 -0.79
CA TRP A 114 0.04 14.64 0.33
C TRP A 114 0.80 15.01 1.62
N ALA A 115 1.94 14.36 1.89
CA ALA A 115 2.79 14.66 3.03
C ALA A 115 3.33 16.09 3.02
N VAL A 116 3.77 16.58 1.84
CA VAL A 116 4.24 17.97 1.69
C VAL A 116 3.11 18.97 1.91
N LEU A 117 1.92 18.72 1.32
CA LEU A 117 0.81 19.68 1.34
C LEU A 117 0.07 19.72 2.69
N PHE A 118 -0.17 18.57 3.31
CA PHE A 118 -1.04 18.46 4.49
C PHE A 118 -0.28 18.23 5.80
N LEU A 119 0.87 17.53 5.77
CA LEU A 119 1.70 17.31 6.96
C LEU A 119 2.86 18.32 7.08
N GLY A 120 3.11 19.13 6.05
CA GLY A 120 4.21 20.10 6.04
C GLY A 120 5.60 19.46 6.02
N GLU A 121 5.69 18.19 5.62
CA GLU A 121 6.97 17.48 5.52
C GLU A 121 7.83 18.07 4.39
N ARG A 122 9.14 18.12 4.61
CA ARG A 122 10.12 18.58 3.62
C ARG A 122 11.03 17.42 3.22
N PRO A 123 10.76 16.74 2.08
CA PRO A 123 11.61 15.66 1.62
C PRO A 123 13.05 16.17 1.43
N ARG A 124 14.02 15.35 1.83
CA ARG A 124 15.43 15.62 1.53
C ARG A 124 15.64 15.62 0.01
N PRO A 125 16.68 16.28 -0.52
CA PRO A 125 16.99 16.25 -1.96
C PRO A 125 17.06 14.82 -2.55
N ALA A 126 17.59 13.86 -1.79
CA ALA A 126 17.61 12.45 -2.19
C ALA A 126 16.19 11.84 -2.33
N GLY A 127 15.22 12.27 -1.51
CA GLY A 127 13.83 11.86 -1.62
C GLY A 127 13.17 12.40 -2.89
N PHE A 128 13.45 13.65 -3.26
CA PHE A 128 13.00 14.21 -4.54
C PHE A 128 13.64 13.52 -5.75
N ALA A 129 14.93 13.15 -5.66
CA ALA A 129 15.59 12.36 -6.70
C ALA A 129 14.94 10.99 -6.88
N GLY A 130 14.64 10.28 -5.77
CA GLY A 130 13.93 9.01 -5.80
C GLY A 130 12.52 9.12 -6.38
N LEU A 131 11.76 10.16 -6.00
CA LEU A 131 10.44 10.45 -6.57
C LEU A 131 10.52 10.70 -8.07
N THR A 132 11.50 11.50 -8.52
CA THR A 132 11.69 11.80 -9.95
C THR A 132 12.01 10.54 -10.74
N LEU A 133 12.94 9.71 -10.23
CA LEU A 133 13.28 8.42 -10.83
C LEU A 133 12.07 7.50 -10.93
N LEU A 134 11.25 7.46 -9.88
CA LEU A 134 10.02 6.67 -9.85
C LEU A 134 9.03 7.14 -10.92
N VAL A 135 8.78 8.45 -11.01
CA VAL A 135 7.86 9.02 -12.01
C VAL A 135 8.36 8.77 -13.43
N LEU A 136 9.68 8.91 -13.68
CA LEU A 136 10.26 8.61 -14.98
C LEU A 136 10.16 7.13 -15.34
N GLY A 137 10.29 6.21 -14.37
CA GLY A 137 10.13 4.77 -14.59
C GLY A 137 8.69 4.32 -14.84
N LEU A 138 7.70 5.19 -14.62
CA LEU A 138 6.29 4.91 -14.92
C LEU A 138 5.85 5.33 -16.33
N VAL A 139 6.61 6.22 -16.97
CA VAL A 139 6.37 6.72 -18.34
C VAL A 139 7.09 5.84 -19.35
#